data_AF-A0A242BUT9-F1
#
_entry.id   AF-A0A242BUT9-F1
#
_cell.length_a   1.000
_cell.length_b   1.000
_cell.length_c   1.000
_cell.angle_alpha   90.00
_cell.angle_beta   90.00
_cell.angle_gamma   90.00
#
_symmetry.space_group_name_H-M   'P 1'
#
loop_
_entity.id
_entity.type
_entity.pdbx_description
1 polymer ?
#
loop_
_entity_poly.entity_id
_entity_poly.type
_entity_poly.pdbx_seq_one_letter_code
_entity_poly.pdbx_strand_id
1 'polypeptide(L)'
;MKYYDITFHELSGKNVIKRSIPSDKENFSAWEDACVAIEPDFLHLLVDGVAVSLNRRYIVRIDCQEVTDPTEKAITAKDELAGVINTLSNMGF
;
A
#
# COMPACT_ATOMS: atom_id res chain seq x y z
N MET A 1 -11.12 -2.54 10.80
CA MET A 1 -9.77 -2.26 10.31
C MET A 1 -9.84 -1.99 8.83
N LYS A 2 -9.29 -0.86 8.38
CA LYS A 2 -9.23 -0.48 6.96
C LYS A 2 -7.81 -0.72 6.44
N TYR A 3 -7.67 -0.75 5.12
CA TYR A 3 -6.36 -0.87 4.48
C TYR A 3 -6.10 0.36 3.63
N TYR A 4 -4.85 0.80 3.64
CA TYR A 4 -4.43 1.98 2.90
C TYR A 4 -3.21 1.69 2.04
N ASP A 5 -3.24 2.17 0.80
CA ASP A 5 -2.04 2.38 0.01
C ASP A 5 -1.54 3.81 0.30
N ILE A 6 -0.32 3.92 0.80
CA ILE A 6 0.29 5.17 1.25
C ILE A 6 1.48 5.50 0.36
N THR A 7 1.51 6.71 -0.18
CA THR A 7 2.62 7.18 -1.02
C THR A 7 3.27 8.42 -0.43
N PHE A 8 4.56 8.33 -0.14
CA PHE A 8 5.41 9.46 0.27
C PHE A 8 6.10 10.04 -0.96
N HIS A 9 5.80 11.28 -1.30
CA HIS A 9 6.42 11.99 -2.43
C HIS A 9 7.54 12.88 -1.93
N GLU A 10 8.76 12.69 -2.44
CA GLU A 10 9.89 13.57 -2.15
C GLU A 10 10.07 14.66 -3.22
N LEU A 11 10.67 15.78 -2.81
CA LEU A 11 11.08 16.88 -3.68
C LEU A 11 12.01 16.41 -4.82
N SER A 12 12.78 15.34 -4.59
CA SER A 12 13.68 14.74 -5.57
C SER A 12 12.95 14.06 -6.74
N GLY A 13 11.62 13.91 -6.67
CA GLY A 13 10.80 13.13 -7.60
C GLY A 13 10.78 11.63 -7.27
N LYS A 14 11.49 11.19 -6.23
CA LYS A 14 11.41 9.82 -5.72
C LYS A 14 10.15 9.65 -4.88
N ASN A 15 9.51 8.49 -5.04
CA ASN A 15 8.33 8.13 -4.27
C ASN A 15 8.55 6.81 -3.55
N VAL A 16 8.12 6.73 -2.29
CA VAL A 16 8.05 5.48 -1.54
C VAL A 16 6.60 5.09 -1.38
N ILE A 17 6.26 3.88 -1.81
CA ILE A 17 4.88 3.37 -1.78
C ILE A 17 4.81 2.21 -0.79
N LYS A 18 3.87 2.30 0.14
CA LYS A 18 3.55 1.29 1.14
C LYS A 18 2.13 0.80 0.88
N ARG A 19 1.99 -0.47 0.49
CA ARG A 19 0.70 -1.02 0.07
C ARG A 19 0.00 -1.77 1.20
N SER A 20 -1.32 -1.71 1.19
CA SER A 20 -2.22 -2.50 2.04
C SER A 20 -1.85 -2.43 3.52
N ILE A 21 -1.59 -1.22 4.01
CA ILE A 21 -1.23 -0.95 5.39
C ILE A 21 -2.51 -0.99 6.24
N PRO A 22 -2.62 -1.92 7.20
CA PRO A 22 -3.77 -1.95 8.09
C PRO A 22 -3.71 -0.77 9.05
N SER A 23 -4.83 -0.06 9.20
CA SER A 23 -4.95 1.06 10.13
C SER A 23 -6.38 1.17 10.66
N ASP A 24 -6.48 1.53 11.94
CA ASP A 24 -7.74 1.95 12.57
C ASP A 24 -7.88 3.49 12.63
N LYS A 25 -6.88 4.22 12.14
CA LYS A 25 -6.88 5.69 12.06
C LYS A 25 -7.73 6.17 10.88
N GLU A 26 -8.20 7.40 10.96
CA GLU A 26 -8.82 8.05 9.82
C GLU A 26 -7.80 8.33 8.71
N ASN A 27 -8.31 8.47 7.48
CA ASN A 27 -7.53 8.45 6.24
C ASN A 27 -6.27 9.35 6.29
N PHE A 28 -6.38 10.58 6.81
CA PHE A 28 -5.25 11.51 6.88
C PHE A 28 -4.13 11.15 7.88
N SER A 29 -4.40 10.22 8.81
CA SER A 29 -3.44 9.79 9.84
C SER A 29 -2.92 8.36 9.63
N ALA A 30 -3.48 7.63 8.65
CA ALA A 30 -3.10 6.24 8.37
C ALA A 30 -1.62 6.09 7.93
N TRP A 31 -1.00 7.14 7.38
CA TRP A 31 0.41 7.13 6.99
C TRP A 31 1.37 6.85 8.16
N GLU A 32 0.97 7.17 9.38
CA GLU A 32 1.78 6.92 10.58
C GLU A 32 2.01 5.42 10.78
N ASP A 33 1.00 4.60 10.49
CA ASP A 33 1.08 3.15 10.68
C ASP A 33 1.92 2.46 9.59
N ALA A 34 2.27 3.18 8.52
CA ALA A 34 3.26 2.72 7.54
C ALA A 34 4.71 2.95 8.00
N CYS A 35 4.92 3.76 9.04
CA CYS A 35 6.23 4.05 9.59
C CYS A 35 6.57 3.07 10.72
N VAL A 36 7.82 2.62 10.76
CA VAL A 36 8.37 1.84 11.87
C VAL A 36 8.72 2.75 13.04
N ALA A 37 9.19 3.97 12.75
CA ALA A 37 9.44 5.01 13.72
C ALA A 37 9.21 6.39 13.08
N ILE A 38 8.74 7.33 13.90
CA ILE A 38 8.44 8.71 13.51
C ILE A 38 9.26 9.62 14.40
N GLU A 39 10.23 10.29 13.82
CA GLU A 39 11.08 11.29 14.48
C GLU A 39 10.73 12.70 13.98
N PRO A 40 11.21 13.76 14.66
CA PRO A 40 10.96 15.14 14.24
C PRO A 40 11.48 15.44 12.83
N ASP A 41 12.63 14.89 12.46
CA ASP A 41 13.31 15.16 11.19
C ASP A 41 13.21 14.00 10.18
N PHE A 42 12.95 12.78 10.65
CA PHE A 42 12.96 11.57 9.82
C PHE A 42 11.70 10.71 10.01
N LEU A 43 11.26 10.10 8.92
CA LEU A 43 10.34 8.96 8.94
C LEU A 43 11.11 7.71 8.57
N HIS A 44 11.01 6.68 9.41
CA HIS A 44 11.67 5.41 9.18
C HIS A 44 10.66 4.38 8.70
N LEU A 45 10.93 3.77 7.55
CA LEU A 45 10.08 2.78 6.92
C LEU A 45 10.86 1.51 6.66
N LEU A 46 10.13 0.39 6.59
CA LEU A 46 10.65 -0.86 6.08
C LEU A 46 9.98 -1.15 4.74
N VAL A 47 10.74 -1.18 3.66
CA VAL A 47 10.26 -1.45 2.29
C VAL A 47 10.91 -2.74 1.83
N ASP A 48 10.11 -3.79 1.63
CA ASP A 48 10.59 -5.12 1.21
C ASP A 48 11.79 -5.64 2.04
N GLY A 49 11.74 -5.41 3.36
CA GLY A 49 12.80 -5.81 4.29
C GLY A 49 14.01 -4.87 4.36
N VAL A 50 14.04 -3.81 3.56
CA VAL A 50 15.10 -2.80 3.55
C VAL A 50 14.67 -1.59 4.37
N ALA A 51 15.53 -1.16 5.30
CA ALA A 51 15.30 0.05 6.09
C ALA A 51 15.53 1.30 5.23
N VAL A 52 14.54 2.17 5.17
CA VAL A 52 14.55 3.42 4.42
C VAL A 52 14.22 4.57 5.38
N SER A 53 15.05 5.60 5.40
CA SER A 53 14.82 6.81 6.19
C SER A 53 14.53 7.98 5.25
N LEU A 54 13.35 8.58 5.39
CA LEU A 54 12.94 9.76 4.63
C LEU A 54 13.14 11.00 5.49
N ASN A 55 13.83 12.01 4.96
CA ASN A 55 13.92 13.29 5.65
C ASN A 55 12.60 14.06 5.45
N ARG A 56 11.92 14.39 6.55
CA ARG A 56 10.61 15.04 6.55
C ARG A 56 10.61 16.37 5.82
N ARG A 57 11.74 17.10 5.81
CA ARG A 57 11.88 18.37 5.09
C ARG A 57 11.76 18.21 3.58
N TYR A 58 12.04 17.02 3.05
CA TYR A 58 11.97 16.74 1.62
C TYR A 58 10.67 16.06 1.18
N ILE A 59 9.80 15.69 2.13
CA ILE A 59 8.49 15.13 1.80
C ILE A 59 7.55 16.28 1.44
N VAL A 60 7.09 16.30 0.20
CA VAL A 60 6.22 17.38 -0.32
C VAL A 60 4.73 17.02 -0.25
N ARG A 61 4.40 15.73 -0.25
CA ARG A 61 3.03 15.23 -0.16
C ARG A 61 3.02 13.80 0.37
N ILE A 62 2.00 13.47 1.16
CA ILE A 62 1.68 12.08 1.53
C ILE A 62 0.25 11.82 1.09
N ASP A 63 0.06 10.84 0.22
CA ASP A 63 -1.26 10.40 -0.23
C ASP A 63 -1.66 9.14 0.52
N CYS A 64 -2.88 9.10 1.04
CA CYS A 64 -3.48 7.93 1.67
C CYS A 64 -4.74 7.53 0.88
N GLN A 65 -4.72 6.33 0.30
CA GLN A 65 -5.82 5.80 -0.48
C GLN A 65 -6.38 4.55 0.22
N GLU A 66 -7.65 4.62 0.65
CA GLU A 66 -8.33 3.43 1.18
C GLU A 66 -8.46 2.38 0.07
N VAL A 67 -8.12 1.15 0.39
CA VAL A 67 -8.19 0.00 -0.52
C VAL A 67 -8.94 -1.15 0.15
N THR A 68 -9.55 -1.99 -0.68
CA THR A 68 -10.15 -3.25 -0.20
C THR A 68 -9.08 -4.18 0.37
N ASP A 69 -9.51 -5.03 1.30
CA ASP A 69 -8.62 -5.98 1.98
C ASP A 69 -7.81 -6.79 0.94
N PRO A 70 -6.48 -6.86 1.07
CA PRO A 70 -5.64 -7.61 0.13
C PRO A 70 -6.01 -9.10 0.04
N THR A 71 -6.57 -9.67 1.11
CA THR A 71 -7.08 -11.04 1.17
C THR A 71 -8.34 -11.20 0.33
N GLU A 72 -9.27 -10.25 0.41
CA GLU A 72 -10.47 -10.23 -0.44
C GLU A 72 -10.09 -10.06 -1.91
N LYS A 73 -9.13 -9.17 -2.23
CA LYS A 73 -8.62 -9.04 -3.61
C LYS A 73 -8.03 -10.36 -4.13
N ALA A 74 -7.30 -11.09 -3.31
CA ALA A 74 -6.70 -12.36 -3.71
C ALA A 74 -7.74 -13.47 -3.92
N ILE A 75 -8.83 -13.46 -3.14
CA ILE A 75 -9.96 -14.38 -3.31
C ILE A 75 -10.69 -14.07 -4.62
N THR A 76 -11.09 -12.81 -4.83
CA THR A 76 -11.80 -12.39 -6.06
C THR A 76 -10.98 -12.66 -7.31
N ALA A 77 -9.67 -12.37 -7.30
CA ALA A 77 -8.81 -12.64 -8.44
C ALA A 77 -8.70 -14.14 -8.78
N LYS A 78 -8.74 -15.02 -7.76
CA LYS A 78 -8.78 -16.48 -7.97
C LYS A 78 -10.11 -16.92 -8.57
N ASP A 79 -11.22 -16.37 -8.08
CA ASP A 79 -12.56 -16.70 -8.58
C ASP A 79 -12.74 -16.23 -10.04
N GLU A 80 -12.25 -15.03 -10.39
CA GLU A 80 -12.21 -14.53 -11.76
C GLU A 80 -11.38 -15.43 -12.67
N LEU A 81 -10.18 -15.82 -12.24
CA LEU A 81 -9.32 -16.74 -12.99
C LEU A 81 -10.01 -18.10 -13.21
N ALA A 82 -10.65 -18.65 -12.18
CA ALA A 82 -11.41 -19.89 -12.27
C ALA A 82 -12.59 -19.76 -13.25
N GLY A 83 -13.28 -18.62 -13.26
CA GLY A 83 -14.34 -18.32 -14.22
C GLY A 83 -13.84 -18.28 -15.68
N VAL A 84 -12.68 -17.66 -15.91
CA VAL A 84 -12.03 -17.65 -17.24
C VAL A 84 -11.63 -19.06 -17.67
N ILE A 85 -11.02 -19.84 -16.78
CA ILE A 85 -10.64 -21.24 -17.06
C ILE A 85 -11.87 -22.06 -17.43
N ASN A 86 -12.95 -21.99 -16.65
CA ASN A 86 -14.19 -22.72 -16.94
C ASN A 86 -14.80 -22.30 -18.28
N THR A 87 -14.71 -21.02 -18.63
CA THR A 87 -15.20 -20.51 -19.93
C THR A 87 -14.35 -21.05 -21.08
N LEU A 88 -13.02 -21.08 -20.94
CA LEU A 88 -12.11 -21.65 -21.93
C LEU A 88 -12.31 -23.16 -22.10
N SER A 89 -12.48 -23.91 -21.00
CA SER A 89 -12.78 -25.34 -21.03
C SER A 89 -14.11 -25.65 -21.73
N ASN A 90 -15.13 -24.81 -21.52
CA ASN A 90 -16.42 -24.95 -22.21
C ASN A 90 -16.36 -24.57 -23.71
N MET A 91 -15.30 -23.86 -24.14
CA MET A 91 -15.05 -23.54 -25.55
C MET A 91 -14.20 -24.60 -26.28
N GLY A 92 -13.78 -25.68 -25.61
CA GLY A 92 -13.17 -26.85 -26.24
C GLY A 92 -11.70 -26.72 -26.66
N PHE A 93 -10.91 -25.88 -25.96
CA PHE A 93 -9.45 -25.89 -26.04
C PHE A 93 -8.81 -26.96 -25.15
#